data_AF-A0A3P7KKV0-F1
#
_entry.id   AF-A0A3P7KKV0-F1
#
_cell.length_a   1.000
_cell.length_b   1.000
_cell.length_c   1.000
_cell.angle_alpha   90.00
_cell.angle_beta   90.00
_cell.angle_gamma   90.00
#
_symmetry.space_group_name_H-M   'P 1'
#
loop_
_entity.id
_entity.type
_entity.pdbx_description
1 polymer ?
#
loop_
_entity_poly.entity_id
_entity_poly.type
_entity_poly.pdbx_seq_one_letter_code
_entity_poly.pdbx_strand_id
1 'polypeptide(L)'
;MSGMLEKKWTSVLRLQKKVNDLEAKLAEAEKEISHGAPSREKRQPAEWIPRPPERFALTGHRAPITRVVFHPVWSVMASCSEDSTIKARI
;
A
#
# COMPACT_ATOMS: atom_id res chain seq x y z
N MET A 1 44.08 -29.42 20.58
CA MET A 1 42.96 -28.62 21.12
C MET A 1 43.09 -27.11 20.88
N SER A 2 44.02 -26.64 20.04
CA SER A 2 44.13 -25.23 19.67
C SER A 2 43.26 -24.93 18.44
N GLY A 3 42.55 -23.80 18.40
CA GLY A 3 41.73 -23.38 17.24
C GLY A 3 40.20 -23.54 17.37
N MET A 4 39.70 -24.26 18.38
CA MET A 4 38.25 -24.49 18.52
C MET A 4 37.50 -23.26 19.04
N LEU A 5 38.15 -22.48 19.91
CA LEU A 5 37.57 -21.27 20.48
C LEU A 5 37.47 -20.16 19.43
N GLU A 6 38.49 -19.98 18.58
CA GLU A 6 38.44 -19.03 17.47
C GLU A 6 37.36 -19.39 16.44
N LYS A 7 37.19 -20.68 16.13
CA LYS A 7 36.13 -21.17 15.22
C LYS A 7 34.72 -20.97 15.78
N LYS A 8 34.52 -21.18 17.09
CA LYS A 8 33.25 -20.88 17.77
C LYS A 8 32.99 -19.38 17.79
N TRP A 9 34.00 -18.58 18.13
CA TRP A 9 33.88 -17.12 18.21
C TRP A 9 33.51 -16.48 16.87
N THR A 10 34.19 -16.86 15.79
CA THR A 10 33.85 -16.39 14.43
C THR A 10 32.44 -16.79 14.00
N SER A 11 32.01 -18.00 14.35
CA SER A 11 30.64 -18.46 14.08
C SER A 11 29.60 -17.68 14.88
N VAL A 12 29.85 -17.44 16.17
CA VAL A 12 28.98 -16.65 17.05
C VAL A 12 28.83 -15.23 16.53
N LEU A 13 29.92 -14.56 16.15
CA LEU A 13 29.88 -13.19 15.62
C LEU A 13 29.07 -13.10 14.32
N ARG A 14 29.26 -14.06 13.41
CA ARG A 14 28.50 -14.13 12.15
C ARG A 14 27.01 -14.39 12.40
N LEU A 15 26.68 -15.26 13.35
CA LEU A 15 25.29 -15.54 13.72
C LEU A 15 24.65 -14.32 14.39
N GLN A 16 25.35 -13.64 15.28
CA GLN A 16 24.86 -12.40 15.90
C GLN A 16 24.57 -11.34 14.85
N LYS A 17 25.46 -11.15 13.86
CA LYS A 17 25.21 -10.24 12.73
C LYS A 17 23.95 -10.66 11.96
N LYS A 18 23.79 -11.95 11.65
CA LYS A 18 22.62 -12.45 10.92
C LYS A 18 21.33 -12.26 11.72
N VAL A 19 21.36 -12.45 13.04
CA VAL A 19 20.22 -12.19 13.93
C VAL A 19 19.83 -10.72 13.85
N ASN A 20 20.79 -9.81 14.06
CA ASN A 20 20.52 -8.36 14.00
C ASN A 20 19.99 -7.94 12.61
N ASP A 21 20.55 -8.46 11.52
CA ASP A 21 20.09 -8.17 10.16
C ASP A 21 18.66 -8.69 9.91
N LEU A 22 18.30 -9.83 10.49
CA LEU A 22 16.96 -10.41 10.37
C LEU A 22 15.94 -9.65 11.22
N GLU A 23 16.30 -9.28 12.45
CA GLU A 23 15.46 -8.45 13.32
C GLU A 23 15.16 -7.09 12.67
N ALA A 24 16.15 -6.46 12.04
CA ALA A 24 15.95 -5.21 11.30
C ALA A 24 14.97 -5.37 10.11
N LYS A 25 15.08 -6.48 9.35
CA LYS A 25 14.15 -6.77 8.25
C LYS A 25 12.74 -7.06 8.75
N LEU A 26 12.61 -7.77 9.87
CA LEU A 26 11.33 -8.09 10.48
C LEU A 26 10.63 -6.81 10.96
N ALA A 27 11.36 -5.91 11.62
CA ALA A 27 10.83 -4.62 12.06
C ALA A 27 10.34 -3.75 10.88
N GLU A 28 11.06 -3.72 9.76
CA GLU A 28 10.61 -2.99 8.57
C GLU A 28 9.35 -3.64 7.96
N ALA A 29 9.31 -4.97 7.84
CA ALA A 29 8.14 -5.68 7.30
C ALA A 29 6.90 -5.51 8.19
N GLU A 30 7.04 -5.57 9.52
CA GLU A 30 5.96 -5.30 10.48
C GLU A 30 5.46 -3.86 10.37
N LYS A 31 6.37 -2.90 10.16
CA LYS A 31 6.01 -1.51 9.89
C LYS A 31 5.25 -1.35 8.58
N GLU A 32 5.63 -2.07 7.52
CA GLU A 32 4.89 -2.09 6.26
C GLU A 32 3.49 -2.71 6.41
N ILE A 33 3.36 -3.79 7.17
CA ILE A 33 2.06 -4.45 7.42
C ILE A 33 1.13 -3.55 8.23
N SER A 34 1.63 -2.98 9.35
CA SER A 34 0.85 -2.06 10.19
C SER A 34 0.36 -0.82 9.44
N HIS A 35 1.16 -0.30 8.50
CA HIS A 35 0.80 0.87 7.68
C HIS A 35 0.13 0.49 6.35
N GLY A 36 -0.16 -0.80 6.12
CA GLY A 36 -0.87 -1.29 4.93
C GLY A 36 -0.14 -1.06 3.61
N ALA A 37 1.16 -1.36 3.57
CA ALA A 37 2.10 -1.25 2.44
C ALA A 37 2.82 0.14 2.32
N PRO A 38 3.89 0.27 1.49
CA PRO A 38 4.89 1.34 1.62
C PRO A 38 4.31 2.74 1.49
N SER A 39 5.00 3.74 2.07
CA SER A 39 4.56 5.14 2.04
C SER A 39 4.31 5.60 0.60
N ARG A 40 3.37 6.55 0.44
CA ARG A 40 2.86 7.02 -0.86
C ARG A 40 3.94 7.46 -1.85
N GLU A 41 5.14 7.78 -1.36
CA GLU A 41 6.30 8.24 -2.13
C GLU A 41 7.08 7.15 -2.88
N LYS A 42 6.96 5.87 -2.48
CA LYS A 42 7.80 4.79 -3.05
C LYS A 42 7.07 3.82 -3.99
N ARG A 43 5.78 4.03 -4.27
CA ARG A 43 5.00 3.08 -5.08
C ARG A 43 4.96 3.47 -6.55
N GLN A 44 5.20 2.49 -7.40
CA GLN A 44 4.86 2.61 -8.82
C GLN A 44 3.33 2.70 -8.98
N PRO A 45 2.81 3.36 -10.03
CA PRO A 45 1.36 3.52 -10.22
C PRO A 45 0.57 2.19 -10.24
N ALA A 46 1.21 1.09 -10.66
CA ALA A 46 0.62 -0.24 -10.68
C ALA A 46 0.38 -0.85 -9.27
N GLU A 47 1.04 -0.33 -8.24
CA GLU A 47 0.98 -0.83 -6.86
C GLU A 47 0.12 0.07 -5.94
N TRP A 48 -0.59 1.04 -6.52
CA TRP A 48 -1.45 1.94 -5.79
C TRP A 48 -2.72 1.21 -5.32
N ILE A 49 -2.94 1.24 -4.01
CA ILE A 49 -4.16 0.74 -3.37
C ILE A 49 -4.92 1.96 -2.83
N PRO A 50 -6.23 2.12 -3.12
CA PRO A 50 -7.04 3.19 -2.54
C PRO A 50 -7.01 3.10 -1.00
N ARG A 51 -6.69 4.22 -0.34
CA ARG A 51 -6.68 4.30 1.14
C ARG A 51 -7.51 5.49 1.61
N PRO A 52 -8.22 5.36 2.74
CA PRO A 52 -8.84 6.51 3.41
C PRO A 52 -7.80 7.54 3.87
N PRO A 53 -8.19 8.83 4.00
CA PRO A 53 -9.45 9.40 3.56
C PRO A 53 -9.51 9.50 2.02
N GLU A 54 -10.72 9.49 1.48
CA GLU A 54 -10.94 9.68 0.04
C GLU A 54 -10.33 11.00 -0.44
N ARG A 55 -9.70 10.96 -1.62
CA ARG A 55 -9.13 12.18 -2.21
C ARG A 55 -10.22 13.15 -2.66
N PHE A 56 -11.35 12.63 -3.12
CA PHE A 56 -12.47 13.40 -3.65
C PHE A 56 -13.78 12.80 -3.17
N ALA A 57 -14.69 13.65 -2.70
CA ALA A 57 -16.08 13.32 -2.42
C ALA A 57 -16.96 14.18 -3.34
N LEU A 58 -17.60 13.56 -4.32
CA LEU A 58 -18.42 14.28 -5.30
C LEU A 58 -19.88 14.27 -4.86
N THR A 59 -20.50 15.45 -4.85
CA THR A 59 -21.89 15.63 -4.48
C THR A 59 -22.73 16.10 -5.67
N GLY A 60 -24.04 15.89 -5.58
CA GLY A 60 -25.00 16.55 -6.47
C GLY A 60 -26.19 15.70 -6.93
N HIS A 61 -26.15 14.37 -6.81
CA HIS A 61 -27.36 13.57 -6.98
C HIS A 61 -28.32 13.78 -5.80
N ARG A 62 -29.62 13.72 -6.07
CA ARG A 62 -30.67 13.91 -5.04
C ARG A 62 -31.19 12.59 -4.48
N ALA A 63 -30.82 11.48 -5.09
CA ALA A 63 -31.19 10.13 -4.70
C ALA A 63 -29.96 9.21 -4.79
N PRO A 64 -30.05 7.94 -4.35
CA PRO A 64 -28.93 6.99 -4.41
C PRO A 64 -28.34 6.86 -5.81
N ILE A 65 -27.02 6.68 -5.87
CA ILE A 65 -26.28 6.40 -7.11
C ILE A 65 -26.35 4.90 -7.36
N THR A 66 -26.83 4.51 -8.55
CA THR A 66 -27.04 3.11 -8.93
C THR A 66 -25.91 2.55 -9.78
N ARG A 67 -25.15 3.42 -10.48
CA ARG A 67 -24.02 3.01 -11.32
C ARG A 67 -23.01 4.14 -11.53
N VAL A 68 -21.74 3.79 -11.65
CA VAL A 68 -20.65 4.69 -12.07
C VAL A 68 -19.83 3.98 -13.16
N VAL A 69 -19.46 4.71 -14.22
CA VAL A 69 -18.65 4.20 -15.33
C VAL A 69 -17.57 5.22 -15.69
N PHE A 70 -16.34 4.76 -15.86
CA PHE A 70 -15.23 5.57 -16.36
C PHE A 70 -15.14 5.47 -17.88
N HIS A 71 -14.89 6.60 -18.55
CA HIS A 71 -14.60 6.57 -19.96
C HIS A 71 -13.24 5.90 -20.20
N PRO A 72 -13.11 4.95 -21.15
CA PRO A 72 -11.89 4.17 -21.33
C PRO A 72 -10.69 4.99 -21.84
N VAL A 73 -10.94 6.16 -22.44
CA VAL A 73 -9.91 6.99 -23.09
C VAL A 73 -9.77 8.38 -22.44
N TRP A 74 -10.84 8.91 -21.86
CA TRP A 74 -10.85 10.29 -21.34
C TRP A 74 -10.94 10.24 -19.84
N SER A 75 -10.30 11.20 -19.17
CA SER A 75 -10.40 11.39 -17.72
C SER A 75 -11.76 11.97 -17.35
N VAL A 76 -12.82 11.21 -17.62
CA VAL A 76 -14.22 11.56 -17.36
C VAL A 76 -14.90 10.31 -16.83
N MET A 77 -15.81 10.50 -15.89
CA MET A 77 -16.73 9.45 -15.46
C MET A 77 -18.18 9.91 -15.53
N ALA A 78 -19.08 8.97 -15.68
CA ALA A 78 -20.52 9.17 -15.61
C ALA A 78 -21.10 8.45 -14.39
N SER A 79 -22.00 9.12 -13.66
CA SER A 79 -22.79 8.54 -12.57
C SER A 79 -24.29 8.58 -12.90
N CYS A 80 -24.99 7.49 -12.58
CA CYS A 80 -26.44 7.35 -12.75
C CYS A 80 -27.14 7.22 -11.38
N SER A 81 -28.32 7.80 -11.23
CA SER A 81 -29.05 7.81 -9.95
C SER A 81 -30.55 7.59 -10.14
N GLU A 82 -31.23 7.20 -9.04
CA GLU A 82 -32.68 7.12 -8.94
C GLU A 82 -33.38 8.49 -9.07
N ASP A 83 -32.63 9.59 -9.06
CA ASP A 83 -33.16 10.94 -9.33
C ASP A 83 -33.47 11.18 -10.81
N SER A 84 -33.41 10.13 -11.63
CA SER A 84 -33.61 10.17 -13.09
C SER A 84 -32.60 11.05 -13.83
N THR A 85 -31.40 11.24 -13.27
CA THR A 85 -30.32 11.99 -13.92
C THR A 85 -29.05 11.17 -14.14
N ILE A 86 -28.30 11.56 -15.16
CA ILE A 86 -26.94 11.10 -15.43
C ILE A 86 -26.02 12.33 -15.34
N LYS A 87 -24.93 12.23 -14.57
CA LYS A 87 -23.96 13.33 -14.40
C LYS A 87 -22.58 12.90 -14.87
N ALA A 88 -21.95 13.73 -15.70
CA ALA A 88 -20.55 13.59 -16.09
C ALA A 88 -19.65 14.46 -15.21
N ARG A 89 -18.51 13.92 -14.79
CA ARG A 89 -17.50 14.59 -13.94
C ARG A 89 -16.10 14.29 -14.49
N ILE A 90 -15.21 15.29 -14.41
CA ILE A 90 -13.77 15.20 -14.71
C ILE A 90 -13.03 14.96 -13.40
#